data_AF-A0A962LKL5-F1
#
_entry.id   AF-A0A962LKL5-F1
#
_cell.length_a   1.000
_cell.length_b   1.000
_cell.length_c   1.000
_cell.angle_alpha   90.00
_cell.angle_beta   90.00
_cell.angle_gamma   90.00
#
_symmetry.space_group_name_H-M   'P 1'
#
loop_
_entity.id
_entity.type
_entity.pdbx_description
1 polymer ?
#
loop_
_entity_poly.entity_id
_entity_poly.type
_entity_poly.pdbx_seq_one_letter_code
_entity_poly.pdbx_strand_id
1 'polypeptide(L)'
;MNNLAKIAIEQGLALNRRLAKGAANGADWLFKRDTLIQSGRTWFELVHDGDLMAVRYYGLPEEEEIELVDGSFMPVQRKQHAVPLVLVPPLGVTTETFDLMPQRSLVRFMAANGFKTYLVDWGKPKKEHAHLNLKDYSYTMLGTA
;
A
#
# COMPACT_ATOMS: atom_id res chain seq x y z
N MET A 1 -53.56 -0.63 9.68
CA MET A 1 -52.51 0.30 10.17
C MET A 1 -52.49 1.53 9.27
N ASN A 2 -52.56 2.74 9.82
CA ASN A 2 -52.56 3.98 9.04
C ASN A 2 -51.18 4.27 8.41
N ASN A 3 -51.15 4.75 7.16
CA ASN A 3 -49.93 5.05 6.42
C ASN A 3 -48.98 6.00 7.16
N LEU A 4 -49.51 6.96 7.93
CA LEU A 4 -48.72 7.89 8.74
C LEU A 4 -47.93 7.19 9.86
N ALA A 5 -48.51 6.17 10.50
CA ALA A 5 -47.81 5.40 11.53
C ALA A 5 -46.68 4.55 10.94
N LYS A 6 -46.87 4.02 9.74
CA LYS A 6 -45.84 3.27 9.02
C LYS A 6 -44.64 4.15 8.65
N ILE A 7 -44.91 5.36 8.14
CA ILE A 7 -43.88 6.36 7.80
C ILE A 7 -43.10 6.78 9.05
N ALA A 8 -43.76 7.04 10.18
CA ALA A 8 -43.10 7.42 11.42
C ALA A 8 -42.19 6.31 11.97
N ILE A 9 -42.64 5.04 11.90
CA ILE A 9 -41.85 3.88 12.31
C ILE A 9 -40.63 3.71 11.38
N GLU A 10 -40.82 3.81 10.06
CA GLU A 10 -39.73 3.69 9.08
C GLU A 10 -38.68 4.81 9.26
N GLN A 11 -39.11 6.04 9.51
CA GLN A 11 -38.23 7.17 9.81
C GLN A 11 -37.47 6.98 11.13
N GLY A 12 -38.13 6.49 12.18
CA GLY A 12 -37.49 6.17 13.46
C GLY A 12 -36.45 5.06 13.34
N LEU A 13 -36.76 3.99 12.60
CA LEU A 13 -35.83 2.90 12.31
C LEU A 13 -34.63 3.38 11.47
N ALA A 14 -34.87 4.24 10.47
CA ALA A 14 -33.82 4.82 9.66
C ALA A 14 -32.88 5.72 10.48
N LEU A 15 -33.43 6.52 11.41
CA LEU A 15 -32.64 7.35 12.32
C LEU A 15 -31.79 6.50 13.27
N ASN A 16 -32.37 5.45 13.86
CA ASN A 16 -31.63 4.53 14.73
C ASN A 16 -30.47 3.85 13.97
N ARG A 17 -30.73 3.34 12.75
CA ARG A 17 -29.67 2.75 11.91
C ARG A 17 -28.54 3.74 11.60
N ARG A 18 -28.84 5.02 11.37
CA ARG A 18 -27.82 6.06 11.13
C ARG A 18 -26.99 6.34 12.38
N LEU A 19 -27.63 6.45 13.55
CA LEU A 19 -26.94 6.66 14.82
C LEU A 19 -26.04 5.46 15.17
N ALA A 20 -26.56 4.23 15.01
CA ALA A 20 -25.79 3.01 15.23
C ALA A 20 -24.58 2.91 14.30
N LYS A 21 -24.73 3.23 13.00
CA LYS A 21 -23.62 3.28 12.04
C LYS A 21 -22.60 4.36 12.40
N GLY A 22 -23.05 5.55 12.82
CA GLY A 22 -22.16 6.63 13.25
C GLY A 22 -21.32 6.23 14.47
N ALA A 23 -21.95 5.61 15.47
CA ALA A 23 -21.28 5.11 16.66
C ALA A 23 -20.27 3.98 16.33
N ALA A 24 -20.66 3.02 15.48
CA ALA A 24 -19.78 1.94 15.04
C ALA A 24 -18.56 2.46 14.27
N ASN A 25 -18.77 3.37 13.31
CA ASN A 25 -17.68 4.00 12.56
C ASN A 25 -16.73 4.80 13.47
N GLY A 26 -17.29 5.51 14.46
CA GLY A 26 -16.49 6.24 15.45
C GLY A 26 -15.65 5.32 16.32
N ALA A 27 -16.22 4.19 16.76
CA ALA A 27 -15.50 3.18 17.51
C ALA A 27 -14.40 2.53 16.66
N ASP A 28 -14.67 2.18 15.39
CA ASP A 28 -13.65 1.64 14.49
C ASP A 28 -12.51 2.63 14.27
N TRP A 29 -12.78 3.92 14.12
CA TRP A 29 -11.72 4.94 13.99
C TRP A 29 -10.86 5.07 15.25
N LEU A 30 -11.47 4.99 16.44
CA LEU A 30 -10.76 5.10 17.72
C LEU A 30 -9.95 3.85 18.07
N PHE A 31 -10.47 2.66 17.75
CA PHE A 31 -9.92 1.39 18.25
C PHE A 31 -9.29 0.51 17.18
N LYS A 32 -9.51 0.79 15.88
CA LYS A 32 -9.02 -0.05 14.76
C LYS A 32 -8.23 0.71 13.71
N ARG A 33 -7.73 1.91 14.02
CA ARG A 33 -7.02 2.77 13.07
C ARG A 33 -5.89 2.04 12.32
N ASP A 34 -5.15 1.19 13.03
CA ASP A 34 -4.03 0.43 12.45
C ASP A 34 -4.50 -0.70 11.53
N THR A 35 -5.72 -1.22 11.64
CA THR A 35 -6.25 -2.20 10.66
C THR A 35 -6.85 -1.52 9.43
N LEU A 36 -7.00 -0.19 9.43
CA LEU A 36 -7.50 0.55 8.26
C LEU A 36 -6.40 0.88 7.25
N ILE A 37 -5.13 0.98 7.69
CA ILE A 37 -3.99 1.25 6.82
C ILE A 37 -3.48 -0.07 6.24
N GLN A 38 -3.93 -0.41 5.03
CA GLN A 38 -3.58 -1.66 4.35
C GLN A 38 -2.40 -1.53 3.36
N SER A 39 -1.91 -0.30 3.14
CA SER A 39 -0.79 0.01 2.24
C SER A 39 0.57 -0.28 2.86
N GLY A 40 1.56 -0.54 1.99
CA GLY A 40 2.95 -0.69 2.37
C GLY A 40 3.27 -1.94 3.20
N ARG A 41 2.39 -2.95 3.17
CA ARG A 41 2.48 -4.14 4.04
C ARG A 41 3.20 -5.33 3.40
N THR A 42 3.53 -5.26 2.12
CA THR A 42 4.29 -6.36 1.50
C THR A 42 5.67 -6.40 2.14
N TRP A 43 6.08 -7.57 2.63
CA TRP A 43 7.37 -7.73 3.29
C TRP A 43 8.52 -7.45 2.30
N PHE A 44 9.57 -6.77 2.78
CA PHE A 44 10.75 -6.42 2.01
C PHE A 44 12.01 -6.41 2.87
N GLU A 45 13.16 -6.56 2.21
CA GLU A 45 14.47 -6.31 2.78
C GLU A 45 14.98 -4.93 2.33
N LEU A 46 15.76 -4.25 3.17
CA LEU A 46 16.47 -3.04 2.75
C LEU A 46 17.83 -3.44 2.19
N VAL A 47 18.05 -3.17 0.90
CA VAL A 47 19.35 -3.42 0.24
C VAL A 47 20.22 -2.16 0.20
N HIS A 48 19.59 -1.00 0.31
CA HIS A 48 20.25 0.28 0.54
C HIS A 48 19.44 1.08 1.55
N ASP A 49 20.12 1.71 2.50
CA ASP A 49 19.53 2.56 3.53
C ASP A 49 20.40 3.80 3.69
N GLY A 50 20.06 4.85 2.95
CA GLY A 50 20.69 6.16 3.03
C GLY A 50 19.98 7.08 4.01
N ASP A 51 20.42 8.34 4.09
CA ASP A 51 19.81 9.33 5.00
C ASP A 51 18.34 9.62 4.65
N LEU A 52 18.05 9.84 3.36
CA LEU A 52 16.70 10.12 2.87
C LEU A 52 16.14 9.03 1.97
N MET A 53 16.97 8.47 1.09
CA MET A 53 16.55 7.49 0.09
C MET A 53 17.00 6.09 0.51
N ALA A 54 16.11 5.13 0.30
CA ALA A 54 16.36 3.71 0.53
C ALA A 54 15.97 2.89 -0.71
N VAL A 55 16.48 1.67 -0.80
CA VAL A 55 16.05 0.69 -1.81
C VAL A 55 15.53 -0.54 -1.10
N ARG A 56 14.26 -0.87 -1.40
CA ARG A 56 13.57 -2.05 -0.88
C ARG A 56 13.66 -3.18 -1.89
N TYR A 57 13.94 -4.39 -1.43
CA TYR A 57 13.91 -5.61 -2.21
C TYR A 57 12.73 -6.48 -1.80
N TYR A 58 11.92 -6.85 -2.78
CA TYR A 58 10.78 -7.74 -2.65
C TYR A 58 11.14 -9.10 -3.27
N GLY A 59 11.32 -10.08 -2.39
CA GLY A 59 11.58 -11.47 -2.75
C GLY A 59 10.31 -12.22 -3.16
N LEU A 60 10.49 -13.49 -3.54
CA LEU A 60 9.36 -14.37 -3.83
C LEU A 60 8.44 -14.49 -2.60
N PRO A 61 7.12 -14.34 -2.76
CA PRO A 61 6.18 -14.66 -1.68
C PRO A 61 6.35 -16.12 -1.22
N GLU A 62 6.21 -16.38 0.08
CA GLU A 62 6.28 -17.74 0.63
C GLU A 62 5.09 -18.61 0.17
N GLU A 63 3.94 -17.96 -0.02
CA GLU A 63 2.69 -18.56 -0.51
C GLU A 63 2.87 -19.20 -1.90
N GLU A 64 2.08 -20.24 -2.24
CA GLU A 64 2.12 -20.88 -3.56
C GLU A 64 1.32 -20.12 -4.62
N GLU A 65 0.33 -19.33 -4.20
CA GLU A 65 -0.49 -18.50 -5.07
C GLU A 65 -0.87 -17.22 -4.35
N ILE A 66 -1.09 -16.16 -5.14
CA ILE A 66 -1.56 -14.87 -4.64
C ILE A 66 -2.97 -14.58 -5.15
N GLU A 67 -3.81 -14.04 -4.28
CA GLU A 67 -5.13 -13.53 -4.67
C GLU A 67 -4.99 -12.19 -5.42
N LEU A 68 -5.70 -12.07 -6.53
CA LEU A 68 -5.78 -10.87 -7.36
C LEU A 68 -7.03 -10.03 -7.03
N VAL A 69 -7.08 -8.81 -7.57
CA VAL A 69 -8.14 -7.84 -7.30
C VAL A 69 -9.55 -8.29 -7.73
N ASP A 70 -9.63 -9.20 -8.70
CA ASP A 70 -10.89 -9.76 -9.22
C ASP A 70 -11.33 -11.04 -8.48
N GLY A 71 -10.59 -11.45 -7.45
CA GLY A 71 -10.83 -12.66 -6.67
C GLY A 71 -10.28 -13.94 -7.31
N SER A 72 -9.59 -13.84 -8.45
CA SER A 72 -8.84 -14.96 -9.01
C SER A 72 -7.51 -15.17 -8.29
N PHE A 73 -6.92 -16.36 -8.46
CA PHE A 73 -5.62 -16.71 -7.88
C PHE A 73 -4.58 -16.89 -8.99
N MET A 74 -3.36 -16.45 -8.71
CA MET A 74 -2.21 -16.60 -9.61
C MET A 74 -1.11 -17.39 -8.91
N PRO A 75 -0.62 -18.50 -9.50
CA PRO A 75 0.48 -19.25 -8.93
C PRO A 75 1.77 -18.41 -8.93
N VAL A 76 2.57 -18.56 -7.87
CA VAL A 76 3.86 -17.90 -7.74
C VAL A 76 4.89 -18.58 -8.64
N GLN A 77 5.47 -17.82 -9.55
CA GLN A 77 6.52 -18.30 -10.45
C GLN A 77 7.84 -18.46 -9.68
N ARG A 78 8.17 -19.70 -9.31
CA ARG A 78 9.39 -20.03 -8.57
C ARG A 78 10.67 -19.88 -9.39
N LYS A 79 10.59 -20.02 -10.72
CA LYS A 79 11.73 -19.79 -11.60
C LYS A 79 11.92 -18.28 -11.83
N GLN A 80 12.88 -17.70 -11.13
CA GLN A 80 13.14 -16.26 -11.25
C GLN A 80 13.74 -15.86 -12.60
N HIS A 81 13.38 -14.66 -13.07
CA HIS A 81 14.01 -14.02 -14.22
C HIS A 81 15.46 -13.64 -13.90
N ALA A 82 16.33 -13.74 -14.91
CA ALA A 82 17.74 -13.38 -14.76
C ALA A 82 17.95 -11.86 -14.58
N VAL A 83 17.14 -11.05 -15.26
CA VAL A 83 17.18 -9.59 -15.20
C VAL A 83 16.22 -9.10 -14.11
N PRO A 84 16.68 -8.29 -13.13
CA PRO A 84 15.83 -7.75 -12.08
C PRO A 84 14.92 -6.64 -12.60
N LEU A 85 13.87 -6.32 -11.84
CA LEU A 85 12.99 -5.19 -12.09
C LEU A 85 13.24 -4.10 -11.03
N VAL A 86 13.52 -2.88 -11.46
CA VAL A 86 13.66 -1.72 -10.57
C VAL A 86 12.51 -0.75 -10.82
N LEU A 87 11.69 -0.51 -9.80
CA LEU A 87 10.61 0.45 -9.81
C LEU A 87 11.10 1.78 -9.23
N VAL A 88 10.95 2.84 -10.02
CA VAL A 88 11.35 4.20 -9.64
C VAL A 88 10.08 5.07 -9.59
N PRO A 89 9.50 5.33 -8.40
CA PRO A 89 8.32 6.16 -8.30
C PRO A 89 8.62 7.63 -8.64
N PRO A 90 7.59 8.41 -9.03
CA PRO A 90 7.73 9.86 -9.12
C PRO A 90 8.26 10.45 -7.81
N LEU A 91 9.06 11.50 -7.90
CA LEU A 91 9.46 12.26 -6.72
C LEU A 91 8.23 12.95 -6.10
N GLY A 92 8.11 12.87 -4.78
CA GLY A 92 6.99 13.48 -4.04
C GLY A 92 5.78 12.56 -3.81
N VAL A 93 5.82 11.30 -4.25
CA VAL A 93 4.85 10.27 -3.84
C VAL A 93 5.51 9.20 -2.98
N THR A 94 4.72 8.54 -2.13
CA THR A 94 5.20 7.42 -1.30
C THR A 94 5.27 6.14 -2.11
N THR A 95 6.11 5.22 -1.64
CA THR A 95 6.24 3.84 -2.16
C THR A 95 4.92 3.06 -2.15
N GLU A 96 3.99 3.45 -1.29
CA GLU A 96 2.64 2.87 -1.19
C GLU A 96 1.87 2.93 -2.52
N THR A 97 2.21 3.84 -3.43
CA THR A 97 1.62 3.89 -4.78
C THR A 97 1.80 2.57 -5.54
N PHE A 98 2.90 1.85 -5.29
CA PHE A 98 3.17 0.53 -5.87
C PHE A 98 2.86 -0.63 -4.92
N ASP A 99 2.42 -0.35 -3.69
CA ASP A 99 2.10 -1.34 -2.66
C ASP A 99 0.83 -0.92 -1.90
N LEU A 100 -0.30 -0.77 -2.62
CA LEU A 100 -1.51 -0.14 -2.09
C LEU A 100 -2.28 -1.02 -1.11
N MET A 101 -2.53 -2.27 -1.47
CA MET A 101 -3.24 -3.29 -0.69
C MET A 101 -2.70 -4.67 -1.10
N PRO A 102 -2.88 -5.74 -0.31
CA PRO A 102 -2.35 -7.06 -0.64
C PRO A 102 -2.71 -7.56 -2.06
N GLN A 103 -3.96 -7.37 -2.50
CA GLN A 103 -4.44 -7.72 -3.85
C GLN A 103 -4.21 -6.62 -4.92
N ARG A 104 -3.66 -5.47 -4.52
CA ARG A 104 -3.36 -4.30 -5.39
C ARG A 104 -1.92 -3.82 -5.26
N SER A 105 -1.02 -4.74 -4.90
CA SER A 105 0.40 -4.47 -4.75
C SER A 105 1.13 -4.85 -6.04
N LEU A 106 1.65 -3.85 -6.75
CA LEU A 106 2.43 -4.07 -7.96
C LEU A 106 3.75 -4.77 -7.62
N VAL A 107 4.40 -4.39 -6.51
CA VAL A 107 5.64 -5.03 -6.05
C VAL A 107 5.42 -6.52 -5.76
N ARG A 108 4.36 -6.87 -5.02
CA ARG A 108 4.01 -8.27 -4.73
C ARG A 108 3.67 -9.04 -6.00
N PHE A 109 2.90 -8.43 -6.90
CA PHE A 109 2.53 -9.05 -8.17
C PHE A 109 3.76 -9.35 -9.05
N MET A 110 4.70 -8.40 -9.18
CA MET A 110 5.92 -8.59 -9.97
C MET A 110 6.85 -9.61 -9.34
N ALA A 111 7.00 -9.59 -8.01
CA ALA A 111 7.74 -10.60 -7.28
C ALA A 111 7.13 -12.00 -7.49
N ALA A 112 5.80 -12.14 -7.39
CA ALA A 112 5.10 -13.38 -7.66
C ALA A 112 5.24 -13.86 -9.12
N ASN A 113 5.43 -12.96 -10.08
CA ASN A 113 5.75 -13.30 -11.47
C ASN A 113 7.22 -13.71 -11.69
N GLY A 114 8.02 -13.82 -10.64
CA GLY A 114 9.39 -14.31 -10.70
C GLY A 114 10.44 -13.21 -10.91
N PHE A 115 10.09 -11.94 -10.85
CA PHE A 115 11.08 -10.86 -10.87
C PHE A 115 11.72 -10.66 -9.49
N LYS A 116 13.04 -10.46 -9.48
CA LYS A 116 13.71 -9.83 -8.33
C LYS A 116 13.33 -8.35 -8.35
N THR A 117 12.38 -7.97 -7.51
CA THR A 117 11.71 -6.66 -7.61
C THR A 117 12.32 -5.71 -6.60
N TYR A 118 12.84 -4.58 -7.07
CA TYR A 118 13.40 -3.52 -6.25
C TYR A 118 12.53 -2.27 -6.37
N LEU A 119 12.37 -1.52 -5.28
CA LEU A 119 11.63 -0.28 -5.24
C LEU A 119 12.48 0.80 -4.60
N VAL A 120 12.69 1.89 -5.34
CA VAL A 120 13.29 3.11 -4.80
C VAL A 120 12.29 3.81 -3.88
N ASP A 121 12.70 4.05 -2.64
CA ASP A 121 11.98 4.84 -1.66
C ASP A 121 12.69 6.17 -1.47
N TRP A 122 12.09 7.26 -1.95
CA TRP A 122 12.64 8.61 -1.80
C TRP A 122 12.51 9.18 -0.38
N GLY A 123 11.86 8.46 0.53
CA GLY A 123 11.64 8.88 1.90
C GLY A 123 10.73 10.10 2.03
N LYS A 124 10.85 10.81 3.15
CA LYS A 124 10.04 11.99 3.48
C LYS A 124 10.95 13.18 3.75
N PRO A 125 11.17 14.06 2.76
CA PRO A 125 12.02 15.22 2.92
C PRO A 125 11.56 16.10 4.09
N LYS A 126 12.51 16.56 4.91
CA LYS A 126 12.27 17.49 6.03
C LYS A 126 12.89 18.84 5.72
N LYS A 127 12.71 19.81 6.63
CA LYS A 127 13.29 21.16 6.48
C LYS A 127 14.80 21.14 6.27
N GLU A 128 15.51 20.21 6.89
CA GLU A 128 16.96 20.03 6.72
C GLU A 128 17.35 19.62 5.29
N HIS A 129 16.46 18.92 4.57
CA HIS A 129 16.63 18.50 3.19
C HIS A 129 16.28 19.58 2.15
N ALA A 130 15.95 20.81 2.56
CA ALA A 130 15.53 21.88 1.65
C ALA A 130 16.62 22.34 0.66
N HIS A 131 17.87 21.94 0.90
CA HIS A 131 18.99 22.21 0.00
C HIS A 131 19.11 21.21 -1.16
N LEU A 132 18.38 20.09 -1.11
CA LEU A 132 18.41 19.06 -2.14
C LEU A 132 17.68 19.50 -3.41
N ASN A 133 18.26 19.17 -4.56
CA ASN A 133 17.68 19.39 -5.88
C ASN A 133 17.61 18.05 -6.67
N LEU A 134 17.05 18.08 -7.88
CA LEU A 134 16.84 16.88 -8.70
C LEU A 134 18.14 16.08 -8.98
N LYS A 135 19.29 16.75 -9.09
CA LYS A 135 20.58 16.08 -9.29
C LYS A 135 20.96 15.26 -8.05
N ASP A 136 20.66 15.77 -6.86
CA ASP A 136 20.99 15.07 -5.61
C ASP A 136 20.20 13.75 -5.51
N TYR A 137 18.92 13.74 -5.88
CA TYR A 137 18.12 12.51 -5.91
C TYR A 137 18.55 11.56 -7.05
N SER A 138 18.67 12.08 -8.28
CA SER A 138 18.80 11.22 -9.47
C SER A 138 20.23 10.78 -9.76
N TYR A 139 21.23 11.64 -9.57
CA TYR A 139 22.62 11.34 -9.88
C TYR A 139 23.41 10.96 -8.64
N THR A 140 23.20 11.66 -7.52
CA THR A 140 23.96 11.40 -6.29
C THR A 140 23.39 10.20 -5.54
N MET A 141 22.18 10.29 -4.99
CA MET A 141 21.59 9.23 -4.14
C MET A 141 21.40 7.93 -4.93
N LEU A 142 20.66 7.98 -6.04
CA LEU A 142 20.40 6.80 -6.85
C LEU A 142 21.67 6.24 -7.52
N GLY A 143 22.66 7.10 -7.82
CA GLY A 143 23.93 6.65 -8.39
C GLY A 143 24.85 5.93 -7.40
N THR A 144 24.64 6.11 -6.09
CA THR A 144 25.38 5.42 -5.02
C THR A 144 24.64 4.22 -4.42
N ALA A 145 23.39 4.03 -4.79
CA ALA A 145 22.52 2.97 -4.26
C ALA A 145 22.77 1.60 -4.91
#